data_AF-A0A916FI09-F1
#
_entry.id   AF-A0A916FI09-F1
#
_cell.length_a   1.000
_cell.length_b   1.000
_cell.length_c   1.000
_cell.angle_alpha   90.00
_cell.angle_beta   90.00
_cell.angle_gamma   90.00
#
_symmetry.space_group_name_H-M   'P 1'
#
loop_
_entity.id
_entity.type
_entity.pdbx_description
1 polymer ?
#
loop_
_entity_poly.entity_id
_entity_poly.type
_entity_poly.pdbx_seq_one_letter_code
_entity_poly.pdbx_strand_id
1 'polypeptide(L)'
;MDTNTCLVIIIVVVIFAVLVAYNQAQEREKARKAYQASLEKLKADPSNPNLKQQTLALGRVYSNLTRNKTGVALFDEVAVMNDINAATAGATAGAAAIASALSPTRAPAQPSAPTSTTIEDRLAKLSDLKSKGLISDSEYETKRQKLMDEL
;
A
#
# COMPACT_ATOMS: atom_id res chain seq x y z
N MET A 1 27.93 46.09 11.48
CA MET A 1 27.82 45.08 10.41
C MET A 1 27.74 45.85 9.11
N ASP A 2 28.75 45.70 8.27
CA ASP A 2 28.85 46.45 7.02
C ASP A 2 27.95 45.80 5.95
N THR A 3 27.45 46.59 5.00
CA THR A 3 26.53 46.13 3.94
C THR A 3 27.08 44.91 3.19
N ASN A 4 28.40 44.86 2.98
CA ASN A 4 29.07 43.74 2.32
C ASN A 4 29.01 42.45 3.16
N THR A 5 29.17 42.57 4.48
CA THR A 5 29.08 41.45 5.42
C THR A 5 27.65 40.89 5.46
N CYS A 6 26.63 41.76 5.42
CA CYS A 6 25.23 41.32 5.32
C CYS A 6 24.94 40.61 3.98
N LEU A 7 25.46 41.11 2.86
CA LEU A 7 25.30 40.48 1.54
C LEU A 7 25.92 39.07 1.49
N VAL A 8 27.13 38.90 2.01
CA VAL A 8 27.80 37.58 2.04
C VAL A 8 27.00 36.57 2.87
N ILE A 9 26.47 36.97 4.03
CA ILE A 9 25.65 36.08 4.88
C ILE A 9 24.37 35.65 4.14
N ILE A 10 23.69 36.57 3.46
CA ILE A 10 22.48 36.25 2.69
C ILE A 10 22.80 35.23 1.58
N ILE A 11 23.90 35.44 0.84
CA ILE A 11 24.31 34.53 -0.23
C ILE A 11 24.59 33.12 0.32
N VAL A 12 25.30 33.01 1.45
CA VAL A 12 25.59 31.70 2.07
C VAL A 12 24.32 30.99 2.51
N VAL A 13 23.38 31.71 3.14
CA VAL A 13 22.08 31.13 3.56
C VAL A 13 21.26 30.65 2.36
N VAL A 14 21.24 31.41 1.26
CA VAL A 14 20.54 31.02 0.03
C VAL A 14 21.17 29.78 -0.58
N ILE A 15 22.50 29.73 -0.72
CA ILE A 15 23.20 28.55 -1.23
C ILE A 15 22.91 27.32 -0.37
N PHE A 16 22.97 27.47 0.96
CA PHE A 16 22.68 26.38 1.88
C PHE A 16 21.23 25.89 1.74
N ALA A 17 20.25 26.79 1.65
CA ALA A 17 18.85 26.44 1.44
C ALA A 17 18.64 25.68 0.13
N VAL A 18 19.30 26.09 -0.95
CA VAL A 18 19.23 25.41 -2.27
C VAL A 18 19.82 23.99 -2.19
N LEU A 19 20.97 23.82 -1.52
CA LEU A 19 21.59 22.49 -1.36
C LEU A 19 20.70 21.53 -0.57
N VAL A 20 20.09 22.02 0.52
CA VAL A 20 19.15 21.22 1.33
C VAL A 20 17.92 20.83 0.50
N ALA A 21 17.35 21.75 -0.27
CA ALA A 21 16.21 21.47 -1.13
C ALA A 21 16.54 20.43 -2.22
N TYR A 22 17.73 20.54 -2.83
CA TYR A 22 18.19 19.59 -3.86
C TYR A 22 18.35 18.17 -3.30
N ASN A 23 18.98 18.03 -2.13
CA ASN A 23 19.15 16.72 -1.49
C ASN A 23 17.81 16.09 -1.10
N GLN A 24 16.86 16.87 -0.56
CA GLN A 24 15.52 16.36 -0.24
C GLN A 24 14.75 15.92 -1.49
N ALA A 25 14.88 16.66 -2.60
CA ALA A 25 14.25 16.27 -3.86
C ALA A 25 14.82 14.95 -4.41
N GLN A 26 16.14 14.77 -4.32
CA GLN A 26 16.81 13.51 -4.71
C GLN A 26 16.34 12.32 -3.89
N GLU A 27 16.26 12.45 -2.55
CA GLU A 27 15.82 11.36 -1.68
C GLU A 27 14.36 10.98 -1.94
N ARG A 28 13.48 11.96 -2.15
CA ARG A 28 12.08 11.72 -2.55
C ARG A 28 11.99 10.97 -3.87
N GLU A 29 12.79 11.37 -4.85
CA GLU A 29 12.78 10.75 -6.18
C GLU A 29 13.28 9.30 -6.14
N LYS A 30 14.33 9.01 -5.35
CA LYS A 30 14.80 7.65 -5.13
C LYS A 30 13.73 6.77 -4.48
N ALA A 31 13.08 7.27 -3.41
CA ALA A 31 12.03 6.54 -2.73
C ALA A 31 10.81 6.30 -3.64
N ARG A 32 10.44 7.31 -4.46
CA ARG A 32 9.39 7.18 -5.48
C ARG A 32 9.70 6.07 -6.47
N LYS A 33 10.91 6.06 -7.03
CA LYS A 33 11.35 5.03 -7.99
C LYS A 33 11.37 3.64 -7.36
N ALA A 34 11.88 3.49 -6.14
CA ALA A 34 11.89 2.22 -5.43
C ALA A 34 10.47 1.69 -5.19
N TYR A 35 9.55 2.55 -4.75
CA TYR A 35 8.15 2.21 -4.57
C TYR A 35 7.48 1.78 -5.88
N GLN A 36 7.68 2.53 -6.97
CA GLN A 36 7.15 2.19 -8.29
C GLN A 36 7.67 0.84 -8.80
N ALA A 37 8.98 0.59 -8.67
CA ALA A 37 9.56 -0.70 -9.04
C ALA A 37 8.99 -1.86 -8.21
N SER A 38 8.67 -1.63 -6.93
CA SER A 38 8.02 -2.65 -6.10
C SER A 38 6.58 -2.93 -6.53
N LEU A 39 5.83 -1.89 -6.93
CA LEU A 39 4.49 -2.05 -7.50
C LEU A 39 4.51 -2.85 -8.81
N GLU A 40 5.51 -2.64 -9.67
CA GLU A 40 5.67 -3.43 -10.90
C GLU A 40 5.95 -4.91 -10.61
N LYS A 41 6.83 -5.20 -9.65
CA LYS A 41 7.06 -6.58 -9.20
C LYS A 41 5.79 -7.20 -8.62
N LEU A 42 5.04 -6.42 -7.85
CA LEU A 42 3.77 -6.85 -7.26
C LEU A 42 2.68 -7.06 -8.32
N LYS A 43 2.69 -6.32 -9.43
CA LYS A 43 1.82 -6.58 -10.59
C LYS A 43 2.15 -7.91 -11.25
N ALA A 44 3.43 -8.29 -11.31
CA ALA A 44 3.85 -9.56 -11.89
C ALA A 44 3.46 -10.77 -11.01
N ASP A 45 3.49 -10.60 -9.68
CA ASP A 45 3.10 -11.64 -8.73
C ASP A 45 2.19 -11.05 -7.60
N PRO A 46 0.89 -10.83 -7.89
CA PRO A 46 -0.03 -10.13 -7.00
C PRO A 46 -0.46 -10.93 -5.77
N SER A 47 -0.15 -12.23 -5.72
CA SER A 47 -0.50 -13.12 -4.62
C SER A 47 0.61 -13.22 -3.58
N ASN A 48 1.79 -12.65 -3.85
CA ASN A 48 2.96 -12.80 -2.99
C ASN A 48 2.90 -11.89 -1.74
N PRO A 49 2.78 -12.46 -0.53
CA PRO A 49 2.66 -11.67 0.70
C PRO A 49 3.94 -10.89 1.03
N ASN A 50 5.12 -11.43 0.68
CA ASN A 50 6.39 -10.75 0.93
C ASN A 50 6.53 -9.50 0.06
N LEU A 51 6.13 -9.58 -1.22
CA LEU A 51 6.14 -8.40 -2.11
C LEU A 51 5.13 -7.34 -1.65
N LYS A 52 3.96 -7.74 -1.13
CA LYS A 52 3.00 -6.79 -0.54
C LYS A 52 3.58 -6.07 0.67
N GLN A 53 4.20 -6.80 1.60
CA GLN A 53 4.81 -6.22 2.79
C GLN A 53 5.97 -5.28 2.44
N GLN A 54 6.82 -5.67 1.47
CA GLN A 54 7.91 -4.82 0.99
C GLN A 54 7.39 -3.55 0.31
N THR A 55 6.36 -3.67 -0.54
CA THR A 55 5.75 -2.54 -1.25
C THR A 55 5.11 -1.56 -0.27
N LEU A 56 4.43 -2.06 0.77
CA LEU A 56 3.87 -1.25 1.86
C LEU A 56 4.97 -0.50 2.63
N ALA A 57 6.08 -1.17 2.94
CA ALA A 57 7.22 -0.54 3.62
C ALA A 57 7.83 0.59 2.79
N LEU A 58 8.02 0.38 1.49
CA LEU A 58 8.52 1.41 0.58
C LEU A 58 7.53 2.58 0.41
N GLY A 59 6.22 2.29 0.37
CA GLY A 59 5.17 3.30 0.36
C GLY A 59 5.19 4.17 1.61
N ARG A 60 5.42 3.60 2.80
CA ARG A 60 5.59 4.34 4.05
C ARG A 60 6.83 5.24 4.03
N VAL A 61 7.96 4.73 3.52
CA VAL A 61 9.20 5.53 3.39
C VAL A 61 8.98 6.71 2.44
N TYR A 62 8.36 6.48 1.28
CA TYR A 62 8.06 7.53 0.32
C TYR A 62 7.09 8.57 0.90
N SER A 63 5.98 8.13 1.52
CA SER A 63 5.02 9.02 2.18
C SER A 63 5.69 9.89 3.26
N ASN A 64 6.50 9.28 4.13
CA ASN A 64 7.25 10.00 5.17
C ASN A 64 8.20 11.06 4.58
N LEU A 65 8.82 10.80 3.42
CA LEU A 65 9.71 11.78 2.79
C LEU A 65 8.94 12.97 2.18
N THR A 66 7.71 12.76 1.74
CA THR A 66 6.86 13.83 1.18
C THR A 66 6.29 14.78 2.25
N ARG A 67 6.36 14.39 3.52
CA ARG A 67 5.89 15.19 4.65
C ARG A 67 7.07 15.58 5.54
N ASN A 68 7.28 16.88 5.77
CA ASN A 68 8.40 17.37 6.58
C ASN A 68 8.36 16.99 8.09
N LYS A 69 7.62 15.95 8.52
CA LYS A 69 7.52 15.51 9.94
C LYS A 69 7.21 14.01 10.10
N THR A 70 7.80 13.46 11.14
CA THR A 70 7.67 12.11 11.71
C THR A 70 6.22 11.72 12.01
N GLY A 71 5.69 10.77 11.24
CA GLY A 71 4.41 10.13 11.50
C GLY A 71 3.64 9.86 10.21
N VAL A 72 3.38 8.58 9.92
CA VAL A 72 2.48 8.20 8.83
C VAL A 72 1.09 8.65 9.26
N ALA A 73 0.49 9.62 8.57
CA ALA A 73 -0.91 9.92 8.86
C ALA A 73 -1.74 8.74 8.38
N LEU A 74 -2.78 8.39 9.14
CA LEU A 74 -3.67 7.28 8.82
C LEU A 74 -4.17 7.30 7.36
N PHE A 75 -4.35 8.49 6.79
CA PHE A 75 -4.74 8.70 5.39
C PHE A 75 -3.68 8.28 4.35
N ASP A 76 -2.40 8.39 4.70
CA ASP A 76 -1.29 8.01 3.84
C ASP A 76 -1.20 6.48 3.71
N GLU A 77 -1.48 5.74 4.79
CA GLU A 77 -1.59 4.28 4.72
C GLU A 77 -2.76 3.83 3.83
N VAL A 78 -3.89 4.54 3.90
CA VAL A 78 -5.05 4.25 3.04
C VAL A 78 -4.72 4.50 1.57
N ALA A 79 -3.99 5.58 1.25
CA ALA A 79 -3.55 5.86 -0.11
C ALA A 79 -2.58 4.78 -0.64
N VAL A 80 -1.57 4.40 0.16
CA VAL A 80 -0.63 3.31 -0.19
C VAL A 80 -1.37 1.98 -0.38
N MET A 81 -2.35 1.68 0.47
CA MET A 81 -3.16 0.47 0.33
C MET A 81 -4.04 0.52 -0.92
N ASN A 82 -4.57 1.69 -1.28
CA ASN A 82 -5.34 1.87 -2.52
C ASN A 82 -4.47 1.62 -3.76
N ASP A 83 -3.26 2.16 -3.80
CA ASP A 83 -2.30 1.94 -4.90
C ASP A 83 -1.96 0.45 -5.05
N ILE A 84 -1.69 -0.24 -3.94
CA ILE A 84 -1.39 -1.68 -3.91
C ILE A 84 -2.59 -2.48 -4.43
N ASN A 85 -3.81 -2.14 -3.99
CA ASN A 85 -5.03 -2.78 -4.44
C ASN A 85 -5.29 -2.52 -5.93
N ALA A 86 -5.05 -1.30 -6.42
CA ALA A 86 -5.19 -0.97 -7.83
C ALA A 86 -4.16 -1.73 -8.69
N ALA A 87 -2.91 -1.82 -8.23
CA ALA A 87 -1.85 -2.55 -8.90
C ALA A 87 -2.16 -4.05 -9.01
N THR A 88 -2.64 -4.65 -7.92
CA THR A 88 -2.99 -6.08 -7.88
C THR A 88 -4.30 -6.39 -8.60
N ALA A 89 -5.31 -5.52 -8.52
CA ALA A 89 -6.58 -5.66 -9.23
C ALA A 89 -6.42 -5.54 -10.75
N GLY A 90 -5.52 -4.68 -11.24
CA GLY A 90 -5.20 -4.59 -12.66
C GLY A 90 -4.56 -5.87 -13.21
N ALA A 91 -3.73 -6.55 -12.40
CA ALA A 91 -3.09 -7.82 -12.76
C ALA A 91 -4.10 -8.98 -12.83
N THR A 92 -5.04 -9.06 -11.87
CA THR A 92 -6.09 -10.10 -11.87
C THR A 92 -7.18 -9.84 -12.91
N ALA A 93 -7.54 -8.58 -13.19
CA ALA A 93 -8.47 -8.24 -14.26
C ALA A 93 -7.91 -8.56 -15.66
N GLY A 94 -6.60 -8.34 -15.87
CA GLY A 94 -5.92 -8.75 -17.10
C GLY A 94 -5.89 -10.28 -17.28
N ALA A 95 -5.61 -11.03 -16.20
CA ALA A 95 -5.64 -12.49 -16.20
C ALA A 95 -7.06 -13.07 -16.36
N ALA A 96 -8.08 -12.42 -15.80
CA ALA A 96 -9.48 -12.80 -15.97
C ALA A 96 -10.00 -12.48 -17.38
N ALA A 97 -9.55 -11.39 -18.01
CA ALA A 97 -9.92 -11.05 -19.39
C ALA A 97 -9.38 -12.05 -20.42
N ILE A 98 -8.15 -12.56 -20.24
CA ILE A 98 -7.60 -13.64 -21.09
C ILE A 98 -8.24 -15.00 -20.80
N ALA A 99 -8.60 -15.30 -19.55
CA ALA A 99 -9.36 -16.51 -19.22
C ALA A 99 -10.80 -16.47 -19.79
N SER A 100 -11.43 -15.30 -19.78
CA SER A 100 -12.77 -15.09 -20.33
C SER A 100 -12.80 -15.11 -21.87
N ALA A 101 -11.68 -14.91 -22.55
CA ALA A 101 -11.57 -15.01 -24.00
C ALA A 101 -11.49 -16.48 -24.52
N LEU A 102 -11.29 -17.47 -23.64
CA LEU A 102 -11.22 -18.90 -24.00
C LEU A 102 -12.52 -19.69 -23.77
N SER A 103 -13.61 -19.04 -23.34
CA SER A 103 -14.90 -19.71 -23.13
C SER A 103 -15.98 -19.10 -24.02
N PRO A 104 -16.42 -19.74 -25.12
CA PRO A 104 -17.58 -19.28 -25.84
C PRO A 104 -18.84 -19.73 -25.09
N THR A 105 -19.77 -18.79 -24.92
CA THR A 105 -21.19 -19.01 -24.57
C THR A 105 -21.55 -19.05 -23.08
N ARG A 106 -21.95 -17.88 -22.52
CA ARG A 106 -23.33 -17.67 -22.04
C ARG A 106 -23.66 -16.19 -21.82
N ALA A 107 -24.92 -15.85 -22.13
CA ALA A 107 -25.57 -14.54 -22.13
C ALA A 107 -25.66 -13.87 -20.72
N PRO A 108 -26.10 -12.60 -20.62
CA PRO A 108 -25.67 -11.67 -19.59
C PRO A 108 -26.46 -11.84 -18.27
N ALA A 109 -25.74 -12.06 -17.18
CA ALA A 109 -26.25 -11.88 -15.83
C ALA A 109 -25.29 -10.97 -15.05
N GLN A 110 -25.80 -9.79 -14.69
CA GLN A 110 -25.65 -9.07 -13.42
C GLN A 110 -24.29 -9.13 -12.67
N PRO A 111 -23.71 -8.00 -12.24
CA PRO A 111 -22.36 -7.95 -11.65
C PRO A 111 -22.30 -8.63 -10.28
N SER A 112 -21.94 -9.91 -10.25
CA SER A 112 -21.51 -10.60 -9.04
C SER A 112 -20.01 -10.35 -8.83
N ALA A 113 -19.68 -9.55 -7.83
CA ALA A 113 -18.32 -9.46 -7.29
C ALA A 113 -17.84 -10.86 -6.85
N PRO A 114 -16.63 -11.31 -7.21
CA PRO A 114 -16.07 -12.50 -6.59
C PRO A 114 -15.49 -12.10 -5.22
N THR A 115 -16.34 -12.16 -4.19
CA THR A 115 -15.89 -12.36 -2.81
C THR A 115 -15.38 -13.78 -2.67
N SER A 116 -14.08 -13.97 -2.86
CA SER A 116 -13.37 -15.11 -2.31
C SER A 116 -12.37 -14.60 -1.28
N THR A 117 -12.87 -14.07 -0.15
CA THR A 117 -12.04 -13.99 1.05
C THR A 117 -11.70 -15.41 1.45
N THR A 118 -10.44 -15.80 1.29
CA THR A 118 -9.92 -17.11 1.68
C THR A 118 -10.25 -17.38 3.16
N ILE A 119 -10.47 -18.65 3.54
CA ILE A 119 -10.76 -19.04 4.94
C ILE A 119 -9.73 -18.46 5.91
N GLU A 120 -8.47 -18.36 5.47
CA GLU A 120 -7.35 -17.75 6.17
C GLU A 120 -7.57 -16.26 6.48
N ASP A 121 -8.07 -15.48 5.52
CA ASP A 121 -8.42 -14.06 5.71
C ASP A 121 -9.57 -13.90 6.71
N ARG A 122 -10.55 -14.82 6.67
CA ARG A 122 -11.67 -14.84 7.62
C ARG A 122 -11.18 -15.16 9.04
N LEU A 123 -10.21 -16.06 9.20
CA LEU A 123 -9.58 -16.36 10.49
C LEU A 123 -8.77 -15.18 11.04
N ALA A 124 -7.97 -14.53 10.19
CA ALA A 124 -7.17 -13.37 10.59
C ALA A 124 -8.05 -12.21 11.10
N LYS A 125 -9.16 -11.94 10.39
CA LYS A 125 -10.14 -10.93 10.79
C LYS A 125 -10.84 -11.27 12.10
N LEU A 126 -11.13 -12.54 12.33
CA LEU A 126 -11.67 -13.03 13.61
C LEU A 126 -10.70 -12.83 14.78
N SER A 127 -9.41 -13.09 14.58
CA SER A 127 -8.41 -12.85 15.62
C SER A 127 -8.23 -11.36 15.93
N ASP A 128 -8.27 -10.50 14.91
CA ASP A 128 -8.19 -9.05 15.07
C ASP A 128 -9.39 -8.52 15.89
N LEU A 129 -10.61 -8.95 15.56
CA LEU A 129 -11.82 -8.59 16.31
C LEU A 129 -11.76 -9.03 17.78
N LYS A 130 -11.23 -10.23 18.05
CA LYS A 130 -11.01 -10.72 19.42
C LYS A 130 -10.00 -9.86 20.17
N SER A 131 -8.85 -9.56 19.56
CA SER A 131 -7.80 -8.75 20.20
C SER A 131 -8.25 -7.32 20.52
N LYS A 132 -9.20 -6.78 19.76
CA LYS A 132 -9.81 -5.48 20.00
C LYS A 132 -10.95 -5.51 21.03
N GLY A 133 -11.32 -6.70 21.53
CA GLY A 133 -12.42 -6.87 22.47
C GLY A 133 -13.81 -6.62 21.87
N LEU A 134 -13.94 -6.65 20.53
CA LEU A 134 -15.23 -6.45 19.83
C LEU A 134 -16.09 -7.71 19.82
N ILE A 135 -15.50 -8.87 20.09
CA ILE A 135 -16.20 -10.15 20.19
C ILE A 135 -15.74 -10.88 21.44
N SER A 136 -16.64 -11.66 22.03
CA SER A 136 -16.33 -12.50 23.19
C SER A 136 -15.56 -13.77 22.80
N ASP A 137 -14.89 -14.41 23.76
CA ASP A 137 -14.19 -15.68 23.55
C ASP A 137 -15.10 -16.77 22.97
N SER A 138 -16.33 -16.86 23.46
CA SER A 138 -17.36 -17.81 22.99
C SER A 138 -17.75 -17.58 21.52
N GLU A 139 -17.91 -16.31 21.11
CA GLU A 139 -18.23 -15.96 19.72
C GLU A 139 -17.06 -16.24 18.77
N TYR A 140 -15.83 -16.00 19.23
CA TYR A 140 -14.64 -16.30 18.47
C TYR A 140 -14.51 -17.80 18.19
N GLU A 141 -14.69 -18.65 19.21
CA GLU A 141 -14.61 -20.11 19.06
C GLU A 141 -15.71 -20.65 18.15
N THR A 142 -16.95 -20.18 18.31
CA THR A 142 -18.08 -20.60 17.46
C THR A 142 -17.84 -20.27 15.99
N LYS A 143 -17.36 -19.06 15.71
CA LYS A 143 -17.09 -18.62 14.33
C LYS A 143 -15.85 -19.30 13.75
N ARG A 144 -14.82 -19.55 14.56
CA ARG A 144 -13.63 -20.31 14.16
C ARG A 144 -13.98 -21.75 13.83
N GLN A 145 -14.81 -22.41 14.64
CA GLN A 145 -15.23 -23.79 14.39
C GLN A 145 -16.04 -23.91 13.10
N LYS A 146 -17.00 -23.01 12.88
CA LYS A 146 -17.77 -22.96 11.61
C LYS A 146 -16.88 -22.78 10.38
N LEU A 147 -15.77 -22.06 10.50
CA LEU A 147 -14.81 -21.87 9.41
C LEU A 147 -13.94 -23.10 9.16
N MET A 148 -13.74 -23.94 10.17
CA MET A 148 -13.01 -25.22 10.02
C MET A 148 -13.92 -26.33 9.50
N ASP A 149 -15.21 -26.30 9.81
CA ASP A 149 -16.22 -27.22 9.25
C ASP A 149 -16.60 -26.86 7.79
N GLU A 150 -16.26 -25.66 7.33
CA GLU A 150 -16.45 -25.20 5.94
C GLU A 150 -15.33 -25.70 4.99
N LEU A 151 -14.42 -26.54 5.50
CA LEU A 151 -13.32 -27.21 4.78
C LEU A 151 -13.75 -28.61 4.29
#